data_AF-A0A535R677-F1
#
_entry.id   AF-A0A535R677-F1
#
_cell.length_a   1.000
_cell.length_b   1.000
_cell.length_c   1.000
_cell.angle_alpha   90.00
_cell.angle_beta   90.00
_cell.angle_gamma   90.00
#
_symmetry.space_group_name_H-M   'P 1'
#
loop_
_entity.id
_entity.type
_entity.pdbx_description
1 polymer ?
#
loop_
_entity_poly.entity_id
_entity_poly.type
_entity_poly.pdbx_seq_one_letter_code
_entity_poly.pdbx_strand_id
1 'polypeptide(L)'
;MQRNLVRNILFIVTSLLLISASLLAMRIVVRADQNQHNVLSGQVAPLIQQAQLLQAASPSQQLNLSIGLQLRNQANFDSLLSAIYDPQSLQYHQYLTPDQFTQLFAPTSDQVQQVVSFLQSQGLTITNLTITS
;
A
#
# COMPACT_ATOMS: atom_id res chain seq x y z
N MET A 1 6.31 -29.73 -56.15
CA MET A 1 5.54 -28.81 -55.28
C MET A 1 5.73 -29.03 -53.77
N GLN A 2 6.23 -30.18 -53.29
CA GLN A 2 6.25 -30.54 -51.85
C GLN A 2 7.34 -29.85 -50.98
N ARG A 3 8.51 -29.49 -51.54
CA ARG A 3 9.63 -28.84 -50.81
C ARG A 3 9.29 -27.44 -50.26
N ASN A 4 8.35 -26.75 -50.89
CA ASN A 4 8.01 -25.37 -50.54
C ASN A 4 7.04 -25.34 -49.35
N LEU A 5 6.19 -26.38 -49.25
CA LEU A 5 5.20 -26.55 -48.19
C LEU A 5 5.88 -26.89 -46.84
N VAL A 6 6.85 -27.81 -46.85
CA VAL A 6 7.61 -28.20 -45.64
C VAL A 6 8.44 -27.02 -45.12
N ARG A 7 9.01 -26.23 -46.02
CA ARG A 7 9.78 -25.03 -45.65
C ARG A 7 8.91 -23.97 -44.97
N ASN A 8 7.70 -23.70 -45.48
CA ASN A 8 6.77 -22.76 -44.85
C ASN A 8 6.26 -23.26 -43.49
N ILE A 9 5.96 -24.56 -43.36
CA ILE A 9 5.54 -25.15 -42.08
C ILE A 9 6.66 -25.06 -41.04
N LEU A 10 7.92 -25.29 -41.45
CA LEU A 10 9.07 -25.18 -40.56
C LEU A 10 9.25 -23.75 -40.01
N PHE A 11 9.05 -22.73 -40.84
CA PHE A 11 9.10 -21.32 -40.41
C PHE A 11 7.94 -20.93 -39.47
N ILE A 12 6.73 -21.45 -39.72
CA ILE A 12 5.57 -21.15 -38.87
C ILE A 12 5.76 -21.79 -37.48
N VAL A 13 6.24 -23.04 -37.43
CA VAL A 13 6.46 -23.75 -36.15
C VAL A 13 7.56 -23.07 -35.33
N THR A 14 8.66 -22.61 -35.96
CA THR A 14 9.71 -21.89 -35.24
C THR A 14 9.25 -20.52 -34.76
N SER A 15 8.50 -19.76 -35.56
CA SER A 15 7.88 -18.51 -35.09
C SER A 15 6.91 -18.75 -33.93
N LEU A 16 6.08 -19.79 -33.98
CA LEU A 16 5.14 -20.10 -32.91
C LEU A 16 5.86 -20.52 -31.61
N LEU A 17 6.95 -21.28 -31.73
CA LEU A 17 7.83 -21.65 -30.62
C LEU A 17 8.53 -20.44 -29.99
N LEU A 18 8.98 -19.49 -30.82
CA LEU A 18 9.60 -18.26 -30.33
C LEU A 18 8.58 -17.36 -29.62
N ILE A 19 7.38 -17.21 -30.16
CA ILE A 19 6.31 -16.38 -29.55
C ILE A 19 5.83 -16.99 -28.22
N SER A 20 5.68 -18.31 -28.15
CA SER A 20 5.30 -19.01 -26.91
C SER A 20 6.39 -18.96 -25.84
N ALA A 21 7.67 -19.06 -26.23
CA ALA A 21 8.80 -18.85 -25.32
C ALA A 21 8.84 -17.39 -24.79
N SER A 22 8.57 -16.39 -25.64
CA SER A 22 8.47 -14.99 -25.23
C SER A 22 7.30 -14.72 -24.27
N LEU A 23 6.14 -15.35 -24.50
CA LEU A 23 4.97 -15.23 -23.62
C LEU A 23 5.19 -15.89 -22.24
N LEU A 24 5.97 -16.98 -22.18
CA LEU A 24 6.37 -17.60 -20.90
C LEU A 24 7.39 -16.77 -20.12
N ALA A 25 8.34 -16.12 -20.81
CA ALA A 25 9.36 -15.29 -20.17
C ALA A 25 8.77 -14.06 -19.45
N MET A 26 7.65 -13.52 -19.95
CA MET A 26 6.97 -12.37 -19.33
C MET A 26 6.29 -12.69 -17.99
N ARG A 27 6.11 -13.97 -17.63
CA ARG A 27 5.55 -14.38 -16.33
C ARG A 27 6.57 -14.43 -15.19
N ILE A 28 7.87 -14.28 -15.47
CA ILE A 28 8.94 -14.48 -14.47
C ILE A 28 9.46 -13.15 -13.88
N VAL A 29 9.16 -11.99 -14.50
CA VAL A 29 9.63 -10.66 -14.06
C VAL A 29 8.62 -9.96 -13.12
N VAL A 30 7.96 -10.71 -12.23
CA VAL A 30 7.25 -10.13 -11.08
C VAL A 30 7.60 -10.94 -9.83
N ARG A 31 8.89 -10.99 -9.54
CA ARG A 31 9.37 -11.19 -8.17
C ARG A 31 10.09 -9.91 -7.79
N ALA A 32 9.31 -8.84 -7.58
CA ALA A 32 9.81 -7.73 -6.79
C ALA A 32 10.27 -8.33 -5.46
N ASP A 33 11.52 -8.07 -5.08
CA ASP A 33 12.08 -8.47 -3.79
C ASP A 33 11.18 -7.92 -2.67
N GLN A 34 10.21 -8.73 -2.22
CA GLN A 34 9.23 -8.38 -1.19
C GLN A 34 9.88 -8.30 0.20
N ASN A 35 11.20 -8.49 0.32
CA ASN A 35 11.92 -8.54 1.58
C ASN A 35 12.63 -7.21 1.93
N GLN A 36 12.40 -6.17 1.14
CA GLN A 36 12.85 -4.81 1.47
C GLN A 36 11.99 -4.28 2.64
N HIS A 37 12.51 -4.42 3.84
CA HIS A 37 11.89 -3.86 5.05
C HIS A 37 12.10 -2.34 5.06
N ASN A 38 11.02 -1.57 4.96
CA ASN A 38 11.09 -0.13 5.15
C ASN A 38 10.98 0.18 6.64
N VAL A 39 12.02 0.81 7.19
CA VAL A 39 12.02 1.26 8.59
C VAL A 39 11.10 2.48 8.70
N LEU A 40 10.05 2.35 9.50
CA LEU A 40 9.18 3.47 9.85
C LEU A 40 9.85 4.32 10.93
N SER A 41 10.40 5.47 10.54
CA SER A 41 11.04 6.40 11.47
C SER A 41 10.02 7.04 12.43
N GLY A 42 10.46 7.37 13.65
CA GLY A 42 9.62 8.07 14.64
C GLY A 42 8.67 7.19 15.45
N GLN A 43 8.74 5.87 15.32
CA GLN A 43 7.88 4.93 16.06
C GLN A 43 8.43 4.51 17.43
N VAL A 44 9.67 4.87 17.76
CA VAL A 44 10.29 4.55 19.05
C VAL A 44 10.11 5.73 20.00
N ALA A 45 9.41 5.51 21.11
CA ALA A 45 9.24 6.54 22.13
C ALA A 45 10.62 6.91 22.74
N PRO A 46 10.94 8.22 22.90
CA PRO A 46 12.22 8.64 23.49
C PRO A 46 12.49 8.04 24.87
N LEU A 47 11.42 7.77 25.64
CA LEU A 47 11.48 7.14 26.96
C LEU A 47 12.20 5.78 26.96
N ILE A 48 12.19 5.06 25.83
CA ILE A 48 12.88 3.77 25.71
C ILE A 48 14.41 3.91 25.85
N GLN A 49 14.98 5.08 25.52
CA GLN A 49 16.42 5.33 25.69
C GLN A 49 16.86 5.31 27.15
N GLN A 50 15.93 5.52 28.08
CA GLN A 50 16.18 5.56 29.52
C GLN A 50 15.62 4.32 30.24
N ALA A 51 14.94 3.44 29.49
CA ALA A 51 14.32 2.25 30.05
C ALA A 51 15.36 1.14 30.25
N GLN A 52 15.25 0.43 31.37
CA GLN A 52 15.99 -0.81 31.59
C GLN A 52 15.14 -1.99 31.14
N LEU A 53 15.70 -2.82 30.26
CA LEU A 53 15.04 -4.07 29.85
C LEU A 53 15.03 -5.04 31.03
N LEU A 54 13.86 -5.28 31.62
CA LEU A 54 13.72 -6.20 32.75
C LEU A 54 13.72 -7.66 32.28
N GLN A 55 12.89 -7.96 31.28
CA GLN A 55 12.75 -9.29 30.69
C GLN A 55 12.05 -9.19 29.34
N ALA A 56 12.24 -10.18 28.47
CA ALA A 56 11.46 -10.29 27.24
C ALA A 56 9.99 -10.58 27.56
N ALA A 57 9.09 -10.01 26.76
CA ALA A 57 7.67 -10.36 26.82
C ALA A 57 7.45 -11.84 26.47
N SER A 58 6.38 -12.44 26.99
CA SER A 58 6.03 -13.82 26.66
C SER A 58 5.75 -13.96 25.15
N PRO A 59 6.23 -15.02 24.48
CA PRO A 59 5.91 -15.25 23.07
C PRO A 59 4.43 -15.52 22.82
N SER A 60 3.65 -15.88 23.86
CA SER A 60 2.20 -16.06 23.77
C SER A 60 1.39 -14.80 24.07
N GLN A 61 2.05 -13.70 24.43
CA GLN A 61 1.38 -12.44 24.74
C GLN A 61 0.79 -11.84 23.46
N GLN A 62 -0.53 -11.67 23.44
CA GLN A 62 -1.21 -10.99 22.33
C GLN A 62 -0.98 -9.48 22.43
N LEU A 63 -0.58 -8.87 21.31
CA LEU A 63 -0.43 -7.43 21.17
C LEU A 63 -1.52 -6.90 20.26
N ASN A 64 -2.15 -5.82 20.68
CA ASN A 64 -3.08 -5.06 19.85
C ASN A 64 -2.32 -3.88 19.25
N LEU A 65 -2.32 -3.78 17.93
CA LEU A 65 -1.60 -2.75 17.18
C LEU A 65 -2.59 -1.85 16.46
N SER A 66 -2.35 -0.54 16.52
CA SER A 66 -3.09 0.46 15.75
C SER A 66 -2.21 0.95 14.62
N ILE A 67 -2.65 0.74 13.37
CA ILE A 67 -1.93 1.15 12.17
C ILE A 67 -2.64 2.34 11.55
N GLY A 68 -1.98 3.51 11.60
CA GLY A 68 -2.45 4.72 10.91
C GLY A 68 -1.94 4.78 9.49
N LEU A 69 -2.83 5.09 8.54
CA LEU A 69 -2.47 5.32 7.14
C LEU A 69 -2.31 6.81 6.86
N GLN A 70 -1.41 7.14 5.94
CA GLN A 70 -1.19 8.52 5.53
C GLN A 70 -2.41 9.08 4.79
N LEU A 71 -2.75 10.33 5.11
CA LEU A 71 -3.80 11.05 4.40
C LEU A 71 -3.38 11.33 2.96
N ARG A 72 -4.36 11.34 2.07
CA ARG A 72 -4.19 11.82 0.71
C ARG A 72 -4.17 13.35 0.70
N ASN A 73 -3.52 13.92 -0.32
CA ASN A 73 -3.59 15.35 -0.62
C ASN A 73 -3.20 16.27 0.55
N GLN A 74 -2.16 15.91 1.32
CA GLN A 74 -1.78 16.63 2.54
C GLN A 74 -1.55 18.13 2.30
N ALA A 75 -0.94 18.53 1.19
CA ALA A 75 -0.77 19.94 0.85
C ALA A 75 -2.11 20.70 0.69
N ASN A 76 -3.13 20.05 0.11
CA ASN A 76 -4.46 20.63 -0.02
C ASN A 76 -5.18 20.67 1.34
N PHE A 77 -4.95 19.67 2.19
CA PHE A 77 -5.45 19.67 3.56
C PHE A 77 -4.87 20.82 4.38
N ASP A 78 -3.56 21.05 4.29
CA ASP A 78 -2.88 22.16 4.97
C ASP A 78 -3.37 23.52 4.44
N SER A 79 -3.59 23.63 3.13
CA SER A 79 -4.14 24.84 2.50
C SER A 79 -5.57 25.13 2.97
N LEU A 80 -6.42 24.10 3.03
CA LEU A 80 -7.78 24.22 3.55
C LEU A 80 -7.75 24.63 5.03
N LEU A 81 -6.88 24.00 5.84
CA LEU A 81 -6.75 24.31 7.25
C LEU A 81 -6.36 25.78 7.46
N SER A 82 -5.41 26.30 6.68
CA SER A 82 -5.06 27.71 6.70
C SER A 82 -6.25 28.60 6.30
N ALA A 83 -7.02 28.21 5.28
CA ALA A 83 -8.11 29.01 4.75
C ALA A 83 -9.36 29.03 5.67
N ILE A 84 -9.64 27.97 6.43
CA ILE A 84 -10.80 27.95 7.33
C ILE A 84 -10.58 28.70 8.64
N TYR A 85 -9.32 28.92 9.03
CA TYR A 85 -8.94 29.69 10.22
C TYR A 85 -8.50 31.13 9.93
N ASP A 86 -8.33 31.51 8.65
CA ASP A 86 -8.03 32.88 8.26
C ASP A 86 -9.33 33.73 8.15
N PRO A 87 -9.52 34.77 8.96
CA PRO A 87 -10.71 35.64 8.89
C PRO A 87 -10.80 36.46 7.60
N GLN A 88 -9.74 36.57 6.78
CA GLN A 88 -9.78 37.21 5.46
C GLN A 88 -10.13 36.24 4.33
N SER A 89 -10.17 34.95 4.62
CA SER A 89 -10.52 33.92 3.65
C SER A 89 -12.03 33.83 3.46
N LEU A 90 -12.45 33.60 2.21
CA LEU A 90 -13.85 33.27 1.90
C LEU A 90 -14.31 31.97 2.57
N GLN A 91 -13.36 31.09 2.94
CA GLN A 91 -13.62 29.78 3.54
C GLN A 91 -13.58 29.82 5.07
N TYR A 92 -13.47 31.01 5.68
CA TYR A 92 -13.45 31.14 7.15
C TYR A 92 -14.65 30.45 7.80
N HIS A 93 -14.39 29.61 8.81
CA HIS A 93 -15.39 28.80 9.53
C HIS A 93 -16.20 27.83 8.63
N GLN A 94 -15.77 27.55 7.40
CA GLN A 94 -16.40 26.54 6.54
C GLN A 94 -15.79 25.16 6.78
N TYR A 95 -16.25 24.51 7.85
CA TYR A 95 -15.79 23.16 8.21
C TYR A 95 -16.36 22.08 7.30
N LEU A 96 -15.56 21.05 7.03
CA LEU A 96 -16.01 19.86 6.32
C LEU A 96 -16.82 18.95 7.25
N THR A 97 -17.82 18.25 6.68
CA THR A 97 -18.42 17.11 7.36
C THR A 97 -17.46 15.91 7.36
N PRO A 98 -17.64 14.94 8.27
CA PRO A 98 -16.82 13.72 8.28
C PRO A 98 -16.77 13.02 6.91
N ASP A 99 -17.91 12.90 6.22
CA ASP A 99 -17.97 12.27 4.90
C ASP A 99 -17.17 13.04 3.84
N GLN A 100 -17.21 14.38 3.86
CA GLN A 100 -16.42 15.21 2.95
C GLN A 100 -14.92 15.05 3.22
N PHE A 101 -14.53 15.00 4.50
CA PHE A 101 -13.14 14.74 4.86
C PHE A 101 -12.68 13.37 4.35
N THR A 102 -13.48 12.32 4.54
CA THR A 102 -13.16 10.98 4.08
C THR A 102 -13.00 10.92 2.56
N GLN A 103 -13.90 11.54 1.83
CA GLN A 103 -13.82 11.59 0.35
C GLN A 103 -12.57 12.32 -0.15
N LEU A 104 -12.18 13.41 0.50
CA LEU A 104 -11.11 14.28 0.02
C LEU A 104 -9.70 13.86 0.50
N PHE A 105 -9.60 13.38 1.74
CA PHE A 105 -8.32 13.23 2.44
C PHE A 105 -8.08 11.84 3.03
N ALA A 106 -9.11 11.05 3.38
CA ALA A 106 -8.85 9.70 3.88
C ALA A 106 -8.29 8.79 2.78
N PRO A 107 -7.49 7.76 3.11
CA PRO A 107 -7.00 6.76 2.15
C PRO A 107 -8.14 6.14 1.33
N THR A 108 -7.85 5.72 0.09
CA THR A 108 -8.87 5.03 -0.72
C THR A 108 -9.15 3.63 -0.18
N SER A 109 -10.33 3.09 -0.49
CA SER A 109 -10.68 1.71 -0.12
C SER A 109 -9.64 0.70 -0.63
N ASP A 110 -9.11 0.91 -1.84
CA ASP A 110 -8.06 0.05 -2.40
C ASP A 110 -6.76 0.09 -1.59
N GLN A 111 -6.33 1.29 -1.15
CA GLN A 111 -5.14 1.43 -0.31
C GLN A 111 -5.33 0.76 1.05
N VAL A 112 -6.51 0.92 1.67
CA VAL A 112 -6.85 0.22 2.91
C VAL A 112 -6.79 -1.28 2.70
N GLN A 113 -7.39 -1.79 1.62
CA GLN A 113 -7.44 -3.22 1.33
C GLN A 113 -6.06 -3.81 1.05
N GLN A 114 -5.16 -3.07 0.40
CA GLN A 114 -3.77 -3.48 0.20
C GLN A 114 -3.07 -3.68 1.55
N VAL A 115 -3.23 -2.74 2.49
CA VAL A 115 -2.63 -2.84 3.82
C VAL A 115 -3.26 -3.98 4.63
N VAL A 116 -4.58 -4.14 4.58
CA VAL A 116 -5.28 -5.26 5.23
C VAL A 116 -4.73 -6.60 4.75
N SER A 117 -4.63 -6.77 3.43
CA SER A 117 -4.12 -8.00 2.82
C SER A 117 -2.66 -8.24 3.21
N PHE A 118 -1.85 -7.18 3.27
CA PHE A 118 -0.48 -7.26 3.76
C PHE A 118 -0.43 -7.71 5.21
N LEU A 119 -1.15 -7.07 6.14
CA LEU A 119 -1.13 -7.43 7.56
C LEU A 119 -1.61 -8.86 7.81
N GLN A 120 -2.64 -9.30 7.09
CA GLN A 120 -3.11 -10.69 7.15
C GLN A 120 -2.06 -11.67 6.62
N SER A 121 -1.33 -11.33 5.55
CA SER A 121 -0.22 -12.16 5.05
C SER A 121 0.93 -12.31 6.05
N GLN A 122 1.08 -11.35 6.97
CA GLN A 122 2.03 -11.39 8.08
C GLN A 122 1.50 -12.12 9.32
N GLY A 123 0.32 -12.76 9.23
CA GLY A 123 -0.28 -13.52 10.33
C GLY A 123 -1.04 -12.67 11.36
N LEU A 124 -1.26 -11.38 11.09
CA LEU A 124 -2.03 -10.51 11.97
C LEU A 124 -3.53 -10.66 11.71
N THR A 125 -4.32 -10.54 12.77
CA THR A 125 -5.78 -10.53 12.69
C THR A 125 -6.29 -9.09 12.76
N ILE A 126 -7.15 -8.71 11.83
CA ILE A 126 -7.79 -7.38 11.84
C ILE A 126 -8.95 -7.42 12.84
N THR A 127 -8.80 -6.69 13.94
CA THR A 127 -9.83 -6.61 14.99
C THR A 127 -10.79 -5.45 14.78
N ASN A 128 -10.31 -4.35 14.19
CA ASN A 128 -11.11 -3.19 13.87
C ASN A 128 -10.60 -2.50 12.61
N LEU A 129 -11.52 -2.02 11.79
CA LEU A 129 -11.26 -1.16 10.64
C LEU A 129 -12.10 0.09 10.80
N THR A 130 -11.45 1.22 11.06
CA THR A 130 -12.12 2.52 11.10
C THR A 130 -11.68 3.32 9.89
N ILE A 131 -12.59 3.43 8.92
CA ILE A 131 -12.50 4.36 7.80
C ILE A 131 -13.69 5.28 8.05
N THR A 132 -13.46 6.54 8.39
CA THR A 132 -14.51 7.43 8.91
C THR A 132 -15.74 7.49 7.99
N SER A 133 -16.86 6.92 8.45
CA SER A 133 -18.26 7.38 8.38
C SER A 133 -19.02 6.72 9.53
#